data_AF-A0A7S0UMZ1-F1
#
_entry.id   AF-A0A7S0UMZ1-F1
#
_cell.length_a   1.000
_cell.length_b   1.000
_cell.length_c   1.000
_cell.angle_alpha   90.00
_cell.angle_beta   90.00
_cell.angle_gamma   90.00
#
_symmetry.space_group_name_H-M   'P 1'
#
loop_
_entity.id
_entity.type
_entity.pdbx_description
1 polymer ?
#
loop_
_entity_poly.entity_id
_entity_poly.type
_entity_poly.pdbx_seq_one_letter_code
_entity_poly.pdbx_strand_id
1 'polypeptide(L)'
;DEHDDEHDDEYDDEYDDDEYDGEYEDDDEFVEKIVDDEECIDEYPHCQMWAEFKPSECDRNPDFMLSKCKLACRACEKRKRYSDILPTIDGRDLGIAQNFNGNEEISTEELEKRVAASQKYMREQIQLGSIDPDALRSCKNEYEFCTLWSLQGECDNNPAFMRFRCGPACLSCEMLDFKHRCPMDREIMGPDAWSPGDLDRMFRRLSLEPYKSKYDVNVLSSPDSEEG
;
A
#
# COMPACT_ATOMS: atom_id res chain seq x y z
N ASP A 1 -16.25 51.71 40.99
CA ASP A 1 -16.63 50.48 41.69
C ASP A 1 -16.75 49.39 40.65
N GLU A 2 -15.88 48.38 40.54
CA GLU A 2 -14.72 47.93 41.32
C GLU A 2 -13.83 47.17 40.33
N HIS A 3 -12.52 47.37 40.45
CA HIS A 3 -11.47 46.56 39.86
C HIS A 3 -10.62 46.10 41.05
N ASP A 4 -10.23 44.82 41.05
CA ASP A 4 -9.01 44.27 41.67
C ASP A 4 -9.04 44.14 43.22
N ASP A 5 -8.52 43.10 43.88
CA ASP A 5 -7.41 42.19 43.58
C ASP A 5 -7.42 40.95 44.52
N GLU A 6 -6.73 39.91 44.06
CA GLU A 6 -5.89 38.93 44.78
C GLU A 6 -6.46 38.07 45.94
N HIS A 7 -6.38 36.74 45.77
CA HIS A 7 -5.53 35.95 46.65
C HIS A 7 -5.05 34.64 45.99
N ASP A 8 -3.73 34.51 45.93
CA ASP A 8 -2.92 33.37 45.53
C ASP A 8 -2.88 32.25 46.58
N ASP A 9 -2.54 31.06 46.07
CA ASP A 9 -1.84 29.89 46.66
C ASP A 9 -2.50 29.08 47.79
N GLU A 10 -2.70 27.77 47.59
CA GLU A 10 -1.68 26.74 47.91
C GLU A 10 -2.16 25.33 47.50
N TYR A 11 -1.20 24.52 47.04
CA TYR A 11 -1.31 23.11 46.69
C TYR A 11 -1.73 22.25 47.90
N ASP A 12 -2.55 21.21 47.68
CA ASP A 12 -2.28 19.91 48.31
C ASP A 12 -2.94 18.76 47.53
N ASP A 13 -2.09 17.78 47.23
CA ASP A 13 -2.35 16.53 46.52
C ASP A 13 -3.09 15.52 47.43
N GLU A 14 -4.25 15.03 47.00
CA GLU A 14 -4.76 13.73 47.43
C GLU A 14 -4.92 12.83 46.20
N TYR A 15 -3.93 11.95 46.02
CA TYR A 15 -3.93 10.85 45.06
C TYR A 15 -4.92 9.79 45.53
N ASP A 16 -6.12 9.76 44.94
CA ASP A 16 -6.96 8.56 44.93
C ASP A 16 -6.51 7.67 43.75
N ASP A 17 -5.88 6.56 44.12
CA ASP A 17 -5.40 5.48 43.25
C ASP A 17 -6.59 4.59 42.87
N ASP A 18 -7.47 5.12 42.02
CA ASP A 18 -8.55 4.34 41.40
C ASP A 18 -7.98 3.61 40.18
N GLU A 19 -7.76 2.31 40.38
CA GLU A 19 -7.44 1.26 39.41
C GLU A 19 -8.30 1.41 38.12
N TYR A 20 -7.71 2.04 37.10
CA TYR A 20 -8.32 2.22 35.78
C TYR A 20 -8.24 0.92 34.99
N ASP A 21 -9.14 -0.01 35.28
CA ASP A 21 -9.40 -1.17 34.42
C ASP A 21 -10.41 -0.75 33.33
N GLY A 22 -9.95 0.12 32.43
CA GLY A 22 -10.67 0.50 31.23
C GLY A 22 -10.50 -0.59 30.18
N GLU A 23 -11.44 -1.53 30.13
CA GLU A 23 -11.66 -2.35 28.95
C GLU A 23 -11.97 -1.40 27.78
N TYR A 24 -11.04 -1.28 26.84
CA TYR A 24 -11.28 -0.62 25.56
C TYR A 24 -12.33 -1.46 24.83
N GLU A 25 -13.59 -1.03 24.88
CA GLU A 25 -14.60 -1.46 23.93
C GLU A 25 -14.17 -0.91 22.56
N ASP A 26 -13.62 -1.80 21.73
CA ASP A 26 -13.37 -1.57 20.30
C ASP A 26 -14.71 -1.24 19.63
N ASP A 27 -15.07 0.05 19.60
CA ASP A 27 -16.10 0.60 18.73
C ASP A 27 -15.55 0.67 17.29
N ASP A 28 -15.22 -0.51 16.74
CA ASP A 28 -14.92 -0.74 15.32
C ASP A 28 -16.25 -0.78 14.51
N GLU A 29 -17.03 0.29 14.60
CA GLU A 29 -18.20 0.53 13.74
C GLU A 29 -17.82 1.50 12.62
N PHE A 30 -16.88 1.12 11.74
CA PHE A 30 -16.91 1.46 10.30
C PHE A 30 -15.79 0.78 9.49
N VAL A 31 -15.47 -0.48 9.76
CA VAL A 31 -14.85 -1.31 8.72
C VAL A 31 -16.00 -1.73 7.81
N GLU A 32 -16.04 -1.24 6.56
CA GLU A 32 -16.85 -1.87 5.53
C GLU A 32 -16.60 -3.37 5.65
N LYS A 33 -17.60 -4.13 6.08
CA LYS A 33 -17.55 -5.59 6.14
C LYS A 33 -17.26 -6.05 4.71
N ILE A 34 -15.98 -6.23 4.39
CA ILE A 34 -15.57 -7.09 3.29
C ILE A 34 -16.19 -8.42 3.69
N VAL A 35 -17.26 -8.81 2.98
CA VAL A 35 -17.96 -10.05 3.27
C VAL A 35 -16.91 -11.13 3.10
N ASP A 36 -16.50 -11.71 4.22
CA ASP A 36 -15.47 -12.73 4.20
C ASP A 36 -16.06 -13.95 3.49
N ASP A 37 -15.79 -14.06 2.18
CA ASP A 37 -16.23 -15.16 1.32
C ASP A 37 -15.33 -16.38 1.63
N GLU A 38 -15.30 -16.80 2.91
CA GLU A 38 -14.46 -17.88 3.44
C GLU A 38 -14.71 -19.21 2.69
N GLU A 39 -15.86 -19.36 2.05
CA GLU A 39 -16.19 -20.48 1.17
C GLU A 39 -16.49 -20.02 -0.29
N CYS A 40 -15.52 -19.33 -0.89
CA CYS A 40 -15.43 -19.21 -2.34
C CYS A 40 -15.01 -20.54 -2.97
N ILE A 41 -15.98 -21.40 -3.27
CA ILE A 41 -15.77 -22.70 -3.92
C ILE A 41 -16.75 -22.91 -5.07
N ASP A 42 -16.45 -23.92 -5.89
CA ASP A 42 -17.42 -24.51 -6.80
C ASP A 42 -18.05 -25.71 -6.11
N GLU A 43 -19.37 -25.69 -5.91
CA GLU A 43 -20.11 -26.81 -5.32
C GLU A 43 -20.24 -28.00 -6.28
N TYR A 44 -20.11 -27.75 -7.59
CA TYR A 44 -20.26 -28.78 -8.63
C TYR A 44 -18.99 -28.95 -9.47
N PRO A 45 -18.63 -30.20 -9.84
CA PRO A 45 -17.43 -30.49 -10.62
C PRO A 45 -17.48 -29.92 -12.05
N HIS A 46 -18.66 -29.55 -12.54
CA HIS A 46 -18.87 -28.99 -13.87
C HIS A 46 -18.92 -27.45 -13.90
N CYS A 47 -18.80 -26.77 -12.75
CA CYS A 47 -18.85 -25.31 -12.68
C CYS A 47 -17.89 -24.64 -13.67
N GLN A 48 -16.64 -25.10 -13.74
CA GLN A 48 -15.64 -24.57 -14.68
C GLN A 48 -16.11 -24.71 -16.14
N MET A 49 -16.62 -25.88 -16.52
CA MET A 49 -17.12 -26.14 -17.88
C MET A 49 -18.31 -25.22 -18.22
N TRP A 50 -19.23 -25.05 -17.27
CA TRP A 50 -20.40 -24.18 -17.43
C TRP A 50 -20.01 -22.71 -17.58
N ALA A 51 -18.99 -22.27 -16.83
CA ALA A 51 -18.43 -20.93 -16.96
C ALA A 51 -17.73 -20.70 -18.31
N GLU A 52 -17.19 -21.74 -18.94
CA GLU A 52 -16.47 -21.66 -20.22
C GLU A 52 -17.36 -21.76 -21.48
N PHE A 53 -18.63 -22.14 -21.35
CA PHE A 53 -19.55 -22.19 -22.49
C PHE A 53 -19.70 -20.82 -23.16
N LYS A 54 -20.06 -20.82 -24.45
CA LYS A 54 -20.35 -19.60 -25.20
C LYS A 54 -21.79 -19.58 -25.70
N PRO A 55 -22.62 -18.65 -25.20
CA PRO A 55 -22.38 -17.77 -24.04
C PRO A 55 -22.32 -18.57 -22.72
N SER A 56 -21.73 -17.97 -21.70
CA SER A 56 -21.45 -18.63 -20.41
C SER A 56 -22.73 -18.84 -19.62
N GLU A 57 -22.76 -19.88 -18.77
CA GLU A 57 -23.82 -20.00 -17.76
C GLU A 57 -23.72 -18.89 -16.72
N CYS A 58 -22.54 -18.28 -16.52
CA CYS A 58 -22.41 -17.08 -15.68
C CYS A 58 -23.26 -15.92 -16.20
N ASP A 59 -23.49 -15.84 -17.52
CA ASP A 59 -24.32 -14.81 -18.16
C ASP A 59 -25.79 -15.26 -18.29
N ARG A 60 -26.02 -16.54 -18.62
CA ARG A 60 -27.37 -17.07 -18.90
C ARG A 60 -28.14 -17.46 -17.65
N ASN A 61 -27.45 -17.92 -16.62
CA ASN A 61 -28.03 -18.44 -15.39
C ASN A 61 -27.26 -17.91 -14.16
N PRO A 62 -27.20 -16.56 -14.00
CA PRO A 62 -26.36 -15.92 -12.99
C PRO A 62 -26.75 -16.35 -11.58
N ASP A 63 -28.04 -16.50 -11.25
CA ASP A 63 -28.47 -16.85 -9.89
C ASP A 63 -27.91 -18.20 -9.43
N PHE A 64 -27.96 -19.23 -10.29
CA PHE A 64 -27.39 -20.54 -9.97
C PHE A 64 -25.87 -20.46 -9.91
N MET A 65 -25.25 -19.82 -10.90
CA MET A 65 -23.80 -19.82 -11.01
C MET A 65 -23.12 -18.97 -9.93
N LEU A 66 -23.69 -17.82 -9.57
CA LEU A 66 -23.20 -16.96 -8.49
C LEU A 66 -23.49 -17.54 -7.10
N SER A 67 -24.37 -18.53 -6.96
CA SER A 67 -24.61 -19.22 -5.69
C SER A 67 -23.80 -20.51 -5.56
N LYS A 68 -23.70 -21.30 -6.64
CA LYS A 68 -23.15 -22.67 -6.63
C LYS A 68 -21.79 -22.82 -7.30
N CYS A 69 -21.38 -21.85 -8.11
CA CYS A 69 -20.18 -21.88 -8.94
C CYS A 69 -19.42 -20.54 -8.86
N LYS A 70 -19.38 -19.95 -7.66
CA LYS A 70 -18.80 -18.62 -7.42
C LYS A 70 -17.36 -18.54 -7.90
N LEU A 71 -16.58 -19.60 -7.69
CA LEU A 71 -15.18 -19.66 -8.07
C LEU A 71 -15.04 -19.68 -9.60
N ALA A 72 -15.77 -20.54 -10.31
CA ALA A 72 -15.74 -20.63 -11.77
C ALA A 72 -16.20 -19.34 -12.45
N CYS A 73 -17.22 -18.67 -11.92
CA CYS A 73 -17.68 -17.37 -12.43
C CYS A 73 -16.87 -16.17 -11.92
N ARG A 74 -15.83 -16.41 -11.13
CA ARG A 74 -14.96 -15.35 -10.57
C ARG A 74 -15.74 -14.32 -9.75
N ALA A 75 -16.82 -14.77 -9.12
CA ALA A 75 -17.69 -13.92 -8.30
C ALA A 75 -17.08 -13.61 -6.93
N CYS A 76 -16.06 -14.36 -6.52
CA CYS A 76 -15.51 -14.27 -5.18
C CYS A 76 -14.68 -13.01 -4.97
N GLU A 77 -15.04 -12.18 -3.99
CA GLU A 77 -14.43 -10.86 -3.78
C GLU A 77 -12.92 -10.93 -3.50
N LYS A 78 -12.48 -11.85 -2.63
CA LYS A 78 -11.05 -12.07 -2.35
C LYS A 78 -10.26 -12.63 -3.54
N ARG A 79 -10.94 -13.19 -4.55
CA ARG A 79 -10.31 -13.77 -5.76
C ARG A 79 -10.62 -13.01 -7.05
N LYS A 80 -11.36 -11.89 -7.00
CA LYS A 80 -11.59 -11.03 -8.16
C LYS A 80 -10.24 -10.60 -8.70
N ARG A 81 -9.97 -10.93 -9.96
CA ARG A 81 -8.85 -10.35 -10.69
C ARG A 81 -9.28 -8.99 -11.18
N TYR A 82 -8.31 -8.13 -11.46
CA TYR A 82 -8.59 -6.82 -12.07
C TYR A 82 -9.42 -6.94 -13.37
N SER A 83 -9.26 -8.04 -14.12
CA SER A 83 -10.07 -8.33 -15.32
C SER A 83 -11.56 -8.57 -15.06
N ASP A 84 -11.92 -8.87 -13.82
CA ASP A 84 -13.30 -9.23 -13.42
C ASP A 84 -14.05 -8.00 -12.87
N ILE A 85 -13.37 -6.85 -12.77
CA ILE A 85 -13.95 -5.56 -12.36
C ILE A 85 -14.31 -4.78 -13.63
N LEU A 86 -15.59 -4.45 -13.78
CA LEU A 86 -16.04 -3.63 -14.90
C LEU A 86 -15.55 -2.18 -14.71
N PRO A 87 -14.96 -1.56 -15.75
CA PRO A 87 -14.55 -0.16 -15.68
C PRO A 87 -15.72 0.75 -15.32
N THR A 88 -15.53 1.64 -14.34
CA THR A 88 -16.53 2.65 -14.01
C THR A 88 -16.06 4.03 -14.44
N ILE A 89 -16.99 4.91 -14.81
CA ILE A 89 -16.65 6.29 -15.21
C ILE A 89 -16.00 7.03 -14.04
N ASP A 90 -16.42 6.72 -12.81
CA ASP A 90 -15.91 7.34 -11.59
C ASP A 90 -14.69 6.66 -10.97
N GLY A 91 -14.08 5.68 -11.66
CA GLY A 91 -12.82 5.08 -11.25
C GLY A 91 -12.88 4.20 -10.00
N ARG A 92 -14.06 3.75 -9.57
CA ARG A 92 -14.21 2.74 -8.49
C ARG A 92 -13.52 1.42 -8.81
N ASP A 93 -13.27 1.14 -10.09
CA ASP A 93 -12.49 -0.01 -10.50
C ASP A 93 -10.97 0.14 -10.24
N LEU A 94 -10.51 1.34 -9.90
CA LEU A 94 -9.11 1.68 -9.66
C LEU A 94 -8.81 1.95 -8.18
N GLY A 95 -9.77 1.76 -7.26
CA GLY A 95 -9.64 2.15 -5.86
C GLY A 95 -10.93 2.78 -5.36
N ILE A 96 -10.82 3.83 -4.55
CA ILE A 96 -12.02 4.55 -4.11
C ILE A 96 -12.57 5.44 -5.23
N ALA A 97 -13.88 5.71 -5.19
CA ALA A 97 -14.56 6.57 -6.17
C ALA A 97 -13.88 7.95 -6.25
N GLN A 98 -13.69 8.43 -7.47
CA GLN A 98 -13.03 9.71 -7.72
C GLN A 98 -14.06 10.85 -7.79
N ASN A 99 -13.70 11.99 -7.25
CA ASN A 99 -14.56 13.15 -7.14
C ASN A 99 -14.42 14.04 -8.38
N PHE A 100 -15.55 14.34 -9.02
CA PHE A 100 -15.62 15.20 -10.21
C PHE A 100 -16.08 16.63 -9.94
N ASN A 101 -16.36 16.95 -8.68
CA ASN A 101 -16.83 18.26 -8.25
C ASN A 101 -15.70 19.18 -7.77
N GLY A 102 -14.45 18.73 -7.92
CA GLY A 102 -13.28 19.52 -7.55
C GLY A 102 -12.78 20.34 -8.73
N ASN A 103 -12.86 21.67 -8.61
CA ASN A 103 -12.24 22.68 -9.48
C ASN A 103 -13.04 23.08 -10.75
N GLU A 104 -13.37 24.39 -10.86
CA GLU A 104 -13.96 24.98 -12.07
C GLU A 104 -12.99 25.02 -13.27
N GLU A 105 -11.68 24.88 -13.04
CA GLU A 105 -10.67 24.94 -14.10
C GLU A 105 -10.51 23.63 -14.89
N ILE A 106 -10.86 22.48 -14.29
CA ILE A 106 -10.70 21.16 -14.91
C ILE A 106 -12.09 20.61 -15.22
N SER A 107 -12.37 20.36 -16.50
CA SER A 107 -13.68 19.84 -16.91
C SER A 107 -13.87 18.39 -16.47
N THR A 108 -15.12 18.00 -16.24
CA THR A 108 -15.50 16.59 -16.00
C THR A 108 -15.00 15.67 -17.11
N GLU A 109 -15.02 16.13 -18.36
CA GLU A 109 -14.50 15.36 -19.50
C GLU A 109 -13.00 15.06 -19.35
N GLU A 110 -12.20 16.00 -18.84
CA GLU A 110 -10.76 15.78 -18.64
C GLU A 110 -10.50 14.79 -17.48
N LEU A 111 -11.29 14.87 -16.42
CA LEU A 111 -11.25 13.92 -15.32
C LEU A 111 -11.63 12.50 -15.79
N GLU A 112 -12.70 12.36 -16.58
CA GLU A 112 -13.11 11.08 -17.16
C GLU A 112 -12.04 10.51 -18.10
N LYS A 113 -11.41 11.36 -18.93
CA LYS A 113 -10.26 10.96 -19.77
C LYS A 113 -9.10 10.45 -18.92
N ARG A 114 -8.82 11.08 -17.78
CA ARG A 114 -7.75 10.65 -16.89
C ARG A 114 -8.06 9.31 -16.23
N VAL A 115 -9.30 9.08 -15.81
CA VAL A 115 -9.75 7.76 -15.33
C VAL A 115 -9.59 6.71 -16.43
N ALA A 116 -10.06 6.98 -17.65
CA ALA A 116 -9.93 6.05 -18.78
C ALA A 116 -8.46 5.74 -19.13
N ALA A 117 -7.56 6.74 -19.04
CA ALA A 117 -6.12 6.54 -19.20
C ALA A 117 -5.55 5.62 -18.12
N SER A 118 -5.99 5.78 -16.87
CA SER A 118 -5.57 4.97 -15.73
C SER A 118 -6.04 3.51 -15.89
N GLN A 119 -7.28 3.30 -16.33
CA GLN A 119 -7.82 1.97 -16.65
C GLN A 119 -7.05 1.28 -17.79
N LYS A 120 -6.68 2.05 -18.82
CA LYS A 120 -5.85 1.53 -19.91
C LYS A 120 -4.48 1.09 -19.41
N TYR A 121 -3.83 1.94 -18.62
CA TYR A 121 -2.52 1.64 -18.04
C TYR A 121 -2.54 0.39 -17.17
N MET A 122 -3.51 0.24 -16.26
CA MET A 122 -3.63 -0.95 -15.42
C MET A 122 -3.79 -2.23 -16.25
N ARG A 123 -4.59 -2.18 -17.32
CA ARG A 123 -4.76 -3.31 -18.25
C ARG A 123 -3.44 -3.69 -18.93
N GLU A 124 -2.65 -2.71 -19.34
CA GLU A 124 -1.35 -2.92 -19.98
C GLU A 124 -0.35 -3.55 -19.00
N GLN A 125 -0.29 -3.07 -17.75
CA GLN A 125 0.59 -3.65 -16.72
C GLN A 125 0.27 -5.12 -16.44
N ILE A 126 -1.01 -5.49 -16.42
CA ILE A 126 -1.45 -6.89 -16.26
C ILE A 126 -0.99 -7.75 -17.44
N GLN A 127 -1.05 -7.21 -18.65
CA GLN A 127 -0.63 -7.93 -19.85
C GLN A 127 0.90 -8.10 -19.92
N LEU A 128 1.66 -7.09 -19.48
CA LEU A 128 3.11 -7.15 -19.43
C LEU A 128 3.61 -8.18 -18.41
N GLY A 129 2.95 -8.28 -17.25
CA GLY A 129 3.33 -9.22 -16.19
C GLY A 129 4.72 -8.95 -15.59
N SER A 130 5.25 -7.73 -15.77
CA SER A 130 6.54 -7.31 -15.23
C SER A 130 6.46 -6.95 -13.75
N ILE A 131 5.30 -6.49 -13.28
CA ILE A 131 5.03 -6.12 -11.89
C ILE A 131 4.56 -7.37 -11.13
N ASP A 132 5.07 -7.54 -9.91
CA ASP A 132 4.57 -8.56 -8.99
C ASP A 132 3.03 -8.49 -8.85
N PRO A 133 2.29 -9.61 -8.97
CA PRO A 133 0.82 -9.59 -8.94
C PRO A 133 0.21 -9.00 -7.66
N ASP A 134 0.86 -9.18 -6.51
CA ASP A 134 0.35 -8.66 -5.23
C ASP A 134 0.67 -7.17 -5.10
N ALA A 135 1.83 -6.73 -5.59
CA ALA A 135 2.14 -5.31 -5.73
C ALA A 135 1.14 -4.61 -6.68
N LEU A 136 0.84 -5.22 -7.83
CA LEU A 136 -0.12 -4.68 -8.79
C LEU A 136 -1.54 -4.61 -8.22
N ARG A 137 -1.96 -5.64 -7.46
CA ARG A 137 -3.25 -5.65 -6.75
C ARG A 137 -3.36 -4.56 -5.69
N SER A 138 -2.23 -4.21 -5.09
CA SER A 138 -2.14 -3.13 -4.10
C SER A 138 -2.12 -1.74 -4.75
N CYS A 139 -1.95 -1.66 -6.08
CA CYS A 139 -1.99 -0.38 -6.78
C CYS A 139 -3.41 0.15 -6.93
N LYS A 140 -3.76 1.11 -6.09
CA LYS A 140 -5.09 1.72 -6.04
C LYS A 140 -4.98 3.24 -5.87
N ASN A 141 -6.04 3.94 -6.26
CA ASN A 141 -6.29 5.31 -5.81
C ASN A 141 -6.90 5.23 -4.40
N GLU A 142 -6.15 5.64 -3.39
CA GLU A 142 -6.57 5.63 -1.99
C GLU A 142 -7.36 6.88 -1.59
N TYR A 143 -7.36 7.91 -2.42
CA TYR A 143 -7.99 9.21 -2.15
C TYR A 143 -8.96 9.60 -3.27
N GLU A 144 -10.05 10.29 -2.91
CA GLU A 144 -11.12 10.67 -3.85
C GLU A 144 -10.65 11.71 -4.89
N PHE A 145 -9.55 12.41 -4.62
CA PHE A 145 -9.00 13.45 -5.49
C PHE A 145 -7.76 13.02 -6.28
N CYS A 146 -7.36 11.74 -6.26
CA CYS A 146 -6.18 11.27 -6.98
C CYS A 146 -6.19 11.68 -8.46
N THR A 147 -7.34 11.56 -9.13
CA THR A 147 -7.51 11.94 -10.54
C THR A 147 -7.30 13.44 -10.72
N LEU A 148 -7.93 14.26 -9.87
CA LEU A 148 -7.80 15.72 -9.90
C LEU A 148 -6.34 16.16 -9.67
N TRP A 149 -5.72 15.67 -8.60
CA TRP A 149 -4.33 15.95 -8.24
C TRP A 149 -3.36 15.54 -9.34
N SER A 150 -3.63 14.42 -10.03
CA SER A 150 -2.79 14.00 -11.15
C SER A 150 -2.80 15.01 -12.30
N LEU A 151 -3.96 15.60 -12.61
CA LEU A 151 -4.09 16.64 -13.64
C LEU A 151 -3.50 17.98 -13.19
N GLN A 152 -3.46 18.24 -11.89
CA GLN A 152 -2.80 19.42 -11.31
C GLN A 152 -1.27 19.29 -11.23
N GLY A 153 -0.70 18.15 -11.63
CA GLY A 153 0.74 17.93 -11.67
C GLY A 153 1.34 17.39 -10.36
N GLU A 154 0.51 16.93 -9.42
CA GLU A 154 1.01 16.38 -8.14
C GLU A 154 1.85 15.11 -8.34
N CYS A 155 1.68 14.38 -9.45
CA CYS A 155 2.55 13.25 -9.77
C CYS A 155 4.03 13.63 -9.88
N ASP A 156 4.32 14.90 -10.21
CA ASP A 156 5.67 15.45 -10.33
C ASP A 156 6.05 16.34 -9.14
N ASN A 157 5.11 17.12 -8.61
CA ASN A 157 5.34 18.02 -7.47
C ASN A 157 5.40 17.28 -6.13
N ASN A 158 4.65 16.18 -6.00
CA ASN A 158 4.57 15.34 -4.81
C ASN A 158 4.68 13.84 -5.16
N PRO A 159 5.79 13.43 -5.80
CA PRO A 159 5.92 12.11 -6.43
C PRO A 159 5.93 10.99 -5.40
N ALA A 160 6.47 11.24 -4.20
CA ALA A 160 6.49 10.24 -3.15
C ALA A 160 5.06 9.87 -2.73
N PHE A 161 4.22 10.84 -2.38
CA PHE A 161 2.84 10.55 -2.00
C PHE A 161 2.04 9.97 -3.17
N MET A 162 2.08 10.65 -4.31
CA MET A 162 1.20 10.33 -5.44
C MET A 162 1.50 8.98 -6.07
N ARG A 163 2.77 8.58 -6.19
CA ARG A 163 3.12 7.29 -6.79
C ARG A 163 2.68 6.09 -5.94
N PHE A 164 2.64 6.25 -4.61
CA PHE A 164 2.23 5.19 -3.69
C PHE A 164 0.72 5.18 -3.40
N ARG A 165 0.12 6.35 -3.21
CA ARG A 165 -1.29 6.48 -2.78
C ARG A 165 -2.27 6.73 -3.92
N CYS A 166 -1.77 7.16 -5.06
CA CYS A 166 -2.54 7.48 -6.27
C CYS A 166 -1.90 6.83 -7.51
N GLY A 167 -1.30 5.65 -7.34
CA GLY A 167 -0.51 4.97 -8.36
C GLY A 167 -1.22 4.82 -9.72
N PRO A 168 -2.49 4.38 -9.79
CA PRO A 168 -3.23 4.32 -11.04
C PRO A 168 -3.41 5.70 -11.67
N ALA A 169 -3.85 6.70 -10.89
CA ALA A 169 -4.01 8.07 -11.36
C ALA A 169 -2.70 8.75 -11.75
N CYS A 170 -1.52 8.25 -11.34
CA CYS A 170 -0.21 8.72 -11.80
C CYS A 170 0.45 7.81 -12.82
N LEU A 171 -0.19 6.70 -13.21
CA LEU A 171 0.36 5.68 -14.11
C LEU A 171 1.72 5.13 -13.62
N SER A 172 1.83 4.83 -12.33
CA SER A 172 3.12 4.54 -11.68
C SER A 172 3.09 3.30 -10.76
N CYS A 173 2.20 2.34 -10.99
CA CYS A 173 2.12 1.09 -10.24
C CYS A 173 3.41 0.27 -10.27
N GLU A 174 4.26 0.40 -11.29
CA GLU A 174 5.59 -0.22 -11.30
C GLU A 174 6.44 0.23 -10.11
N MET A 175 6.19 1.44 -9.60
CA MET A 175 6.87 1.97 -8.42
C MET A 175 6.45 1.26 -7.12
N LEU A 176 5.49 0.34 -7.15
CA LEU A 176 5.21 -0.50 -5.98
C LEU A 176 6.16 -1.70 -5.90
N ASP A 177 6.64 -2.20 -7.04
CA ASP A 177 7.60 -3.30 -7.09
C ASP A 177 8.99 -2.80 -6.66
N PHE A 178 9.57 -3.47 -5.67
CA PHE A 178 10.92 -3.17 -5.19
C PHE A 178 11.95 -3.29 -6.31
N LYS A 179 11.80 -4.24 -7.24
CA LYS A 179 12.75 -4.44 -8.34
C LYS A 179 12.80 -3.25 -9.30
N HIS A 180 11.66 -2.59 -9.50
CA HIS A 180 11.53 -1.42 -10.36
C HIS A 180 11.97 -0.14 -9.63
N ARG A 181 11.67 -0.01 -8.33
CA ARG A 181 12.13 1.12 -7.50
C ARG A 181 13.63 1.14 -7.25
N CYS A 182 14.18 -0.03 -6.94
CA CYS A 182 15.56 -0.23 -6.54
C CYS A 182 16.18 -1.27 -7.48
N PRO A 183 16.39 -0.93 -8.77
CA PRO A 183 17.03 -1.84 -9.70
C PRO A 183 18.43 -2.14 -9.18
N MET A 184 18.66 -3.41 -8.81
CA MET A 184 19.96 -3.95 -8.42
C MET A 184 20.85 -4.11 -9.67
N ASP A 185 20.98 -3.03 -10.42
CA ASP A 185 21.82 -2.92 -11.59
C ASP A 185 23.18 -2.40 -11.14
N ARG A 186 24.21 -3.24 -11.30
CA ARG A 186 25.58 -2.91 -10.91
C ARG A 186 26.18 -1.79 -11.76
N GLU A 187 25.65 -1.55 -12.96
CA GLU A 187 26.04 -0.41 -13.79
C GLU A 187 25.51 0.90 -13.21
N ILE A 188 24.33 0.88 -12.57
CA ILE A 188 23.72 2.05 -11.92
C ILE A 188 24.27 2.25 -10.50
N MET A 189 24.36 1.17 -9.72
CA MET A 189 24.82 1.22 -8.31
C MET A 189 26.33 1.39 -8.16
N GLY A 190 27.10 1.12 -9.22
CA GLY A 190 28.56 1.17 -9.18
C GLY A 190 29.17 -0.01 -8.42
N PRO A 191 30.47 0.06 -8.10
CA PRO A 191 31.15 -0.98 -7.34
C PRO A 191 30.59 -1.08 -5.92
N ASP A 192 30.72 -2.27 -5.31
CA ASP A 192 30.29 -2.49 -3.93
C ASP A 192 30.93 -1.46 -3.00
N ALA A 193 30.13 -0.86 -2.12
CA ALA A 193 30.62 0.14 -1.16
C ALA A 193 31.73 -0.41 -0.25
N TRP A 194 31.77 -1.73 -0.06
CA TRP A 194 32.76 -2.46 0.73
C TRP A 194 33.37 -3.58 -0.13
N SER A 195 34.70 -3.58 -0.26
CA SER A 195 35.43 -4.72 -0.82
C SER A 195 35.71 -5.77 0.26
N PRO A 196 36.06 -7.02 -0.13
CA PRO A 196 36.50 -8.02 0.84
C PRO A 196 37.59 -7.47 1.78
N GLY A 197 37.32 -7.56 3.10
CA GLY A 197 38.20 -7.07 4.16
C GLY A 197 37.91 -5.64 4.64
N ASP A 198 37.10 -4.84 3.95
CA ASP A 198 36.86 -3.45 4.39
C ASP A 198 36.01 -3.37 5.66
N LEU A 199 35.08 -4.30 5.87
CA LEU A 199 34.31 -4.39 7.10
C LEU A 199 35.22 -4.72 8.30
N ASP A 200 36.13 -5.69 8.13
CA ASP A 200 37.15 -6.04 9.13
C ASP A 200 38.06 -4.83 9.42
N ARG A 201 38.51 -4.12 8.38
CA ARG A 201 39.30 -2.89 8.52
C ARG A 201 38.54 -1.81 9.31
N MET A 202 37.23 -1.65 9.07
CA MET A 202 36.40 -0.72 9.83
C MET A 202 36.36 -1.09 11.31
N PHE A 203 36.04 -2.34 11.65
CA PHE A 203 35.97 -2.79 13.04
C PHE A 203 37.33 -2.72 13.74
N ARG A 204 38.42 -3.09 13.06
CA ARG A 204 39.78 -2.91 13.56
C ARG A 204 40.11 -1.44 13.82
N ARG A 205 39.71 -0.53 12.93
CA ARG A 205 39.92 0.91 13.15
C ARG A 205 39.19 1.40 14.40
N LEU A 206 38.00 0.88 14.69
CA LEU A 206 37.23 1.25 15.89
C LEU A 206 37.85 0.72 17.19
N SER A 207 38.58 -0.39 17.14
CA SER A 207 39.31 -0.94 18.30
C SER A 207 40.72 -0.39 18.47
N LEU A 208 41.15 0.53 17.61
CA LEU A 208 42.46 1.19 17.64
C LEU A 208 42.35 2.66 18.01
N GLU A 209 43.49 3.27 18.35
CA GLU A 209 43.55 4.71 18.59
C GLU A 209 43.26 5.53 17.32
N PRO A 210 42.60 6.69 17.43
CA PRO A 210 42.18 7.36 18.67
C PRO A 210 40.81 6.90 19.21
N TYR A 211 40.11 6.02 18.48
CA TYR A 211 38.75 5.62 18.81
C TYR A 211 38.67 4.82 20.11
N LYS A 212 39.66 3.96 20.34
CA LYS A 212 39.76 3.13 21.53
C LYS A 212 39.74 3.97 22.82
N SER A 213 40.62 4.96 22.95
CA SER A 213 40.64 5.83 24.14
C SER A 213 39.47 6.81 24.17
N LYS A 214 39.08 7.37 23.02
CA LYS A 214 37.99 8.35 22.95
C LYS A 214 36.65 7.79 23.41
N TYR A 215 36.38 6.51 23.14
CA TYR A 215 35.10 5.85 23.43
C TYR A 215 35.21 4.71 24.44
N ASP A 216 36.35 4.56 25.12
CA ASP A 216 36.64 3.49 26.09
C ASP A 216 36.27 2.09 25.56
N VAL A 217 36.74 1.78 24.34
CA VAL A 217 36.34 0.55 23.63
C VAL A 217 37.02 -0.66 24.24
N ASN A 218 36.21 -1.56 24.82
CA ASN A 218 36.64 -2.87 25.30
C ASN A 218 36.44 -3.97 24.23
N VAL A 219 37.52 -4.66 23.85
CA VAL A 219 37.46 -5.75 22.88
C VAL A 219 37.25 -7.07 23.62
N LEU A 220 36.05 -7.64 23.49
CA LEU A 220 35.69 -8.90 24.15
C LEU A 220 36.24 -10.14 23.42
N SER A 221 36.35 -10.07 22.10
CA SER A 221 36.89 -11.14 21.25
C SER A 221 37.45 -10.55 19.95
N SER A 222 38.46 -11.21 19.39
CA SER A 222 39.06 -10.82 18.11
C SER A 222 39.46 -12.07 17.33
N PRO A 223 39.33 -12.09 15.99
CA PRO A 223 39.78 -13.21 15.16
C PRO A 223 41.31 -13.43 15.23
N ASP A 224 42.08 -12.45 15.71
CA ASP A 224 43.52 -12.57 15.92
C ASP A 224 43.88 -13.18 17.28
N SER A 225 42.94 -13.90 17.94
CA SER A 225 43.28 -14.63 19.15
C SER A 225 44.31 -15.71 18.81
N GLU A 226 45.58 -15.41 19.10
CA GLU A 226 46.69 -16.33 19.05
C GLU A 226 46.38 -17.61 19.85
N GLU A 227 46.20 -18.71 19.15
CA GLU A 227 46.85 -19.98 19.53
C GLU A 227 47.58 -20.51 18.30
N GLY A 228 48.81 -20.04 18.14
CA GLY A 228 49.92 -20.72 17.47
C GLY A 228 51.08 -20.82 18.46
#